data_AF-A0A3C1WHE7-F1
#
_entry.id   AF-A0A3C1WHE7-F1
#
_cell.length_a   1.000
_cell.length_b   1.000
_cell.length_c   1.000
_cell.angle_alpha   90.00
_cell.angle_beta   90.00
_cell.angle_gamma   90.00
#
_symmetry.space_group_name_H-M   'P 1'
#
loop_
_entity.id
_entity.type
_entity.pdbx_description
1 polymer ?
#
loop_
_entity_poly.entity_id
_entity_poly.type
_entity_poly.pdbx_seq_one_letter_code
_entity_poly.pdbx_strand_id
1 'polypeptide(L)' 'MEGKPHMMQRPNVYQYDDFRLFLRDAFEFKKMEEGDYSYRKFAAAAGIANPGYLLDVIIGKRTLSR' A
#
# COMPACT_ATOMS: atom_id res chain seq x y z
N MET A 1 11.91 13.98 -14.58
CA MET A 1 11.87 12.66 -15.25
C MET A 1 12.17 11.64 -14.18
N GLU A 2 11.33 10.63 -14.02
CA GLU A 2 11.73 9.23 -13.76
C GLU A 2 10.45 8.39 -13.82
N GLY A 3 10.46 7.33 -14.62
CA GLY A 3 9.26 6.65 -15.11
C GLY A 3 8.49 5.84 -14.05
N LYS A 4 7.16 5.90 -14.12
CA LYS A 4 6.32 4.74 -13.82
C LYS A 4 6.41 3.85 -15.07
N PRO A 5 7.10 2.70 -15.05
CA PRO A 5 6.38 1.45 -14.77
C PRO A 5 7.26 0.30 -14.23
N HIS A 6 6.85 -0.32 -13.13
CA HIS A 6 7.04 -1.76 -12.91
C HIS A 6 5.71 -2.35 -12.42
N MET A 7 4.65 -2.24 -13.23
CA MET A 7 3.31 -2.77 -12.94
C MET A 7 3.22 -4.31 -12.99
N MET A 8 4.33 -5.04 -12.88
CA MET A 8 4.35 -6.50 -13.06
C MET A 8 5.10 -7.26 -11.98
N GLN A 9 5.74 -6.58 -11.03
CA GLN A 9 6.54 -7.25 -10.01
C GLN A 9 6.05 -6.89 -8.62
N ARG A 10 6.05 -7.91 -7.74
CA ARG A 10 5.70 -7.77 -6.33
C ARG A 10 6.65 -6.74 -5.69
N PRO A 11 6.14 -5.66 -5.08
CA PRO A 11 6.98 -4.65 -4.44
C PRO A 11 7.89 -5.26 -3.38
N ASN A 12 9.17 -4.87 -3.40
CA ASN A 12 10.16 -5.26 -2.41
C ASN A 12 10.38 -4.12 -1.41
N VAL A 13 10.11 -4.36 -0.13
CA VAL A 13 10.19 -3.36 0.94
C VAL A 13 11.58 -2.70 1.05
N TYR A 14 12.66 -3.41 0.73
CA TYR A 14 14.03 -2.88 0.83
C TYR A 14 14.40 -1.89 -0.28
N GLN A 15 13.52 -1.69 -1.27
CA GLN A 15 13.72 -0.73 -2.36
C GLN A 15 13.07 0.64 -2.08
N TYR A 16 12.48 0.82 -0.90
CA TYR A 16 11.75 2.03 -0.54
C TYR A 16 12.37 2.72 0.67
N ASP A 17 12.72 3.99 0.51
CA ASP A 17 13.13 4.86 1.61
C ASP A 17 11.92 5.45 2.37
N ASP A 18 10.75 5.48 1.72
CA ASP A 18 9.48 5.87 2.32
C ASP A 18 8.50 4.69 2.29
N PHE A 19 8.17 4.19 3.48
CA PHE A 19 7.24 3.10 3.65
C PHE A 19 5.85 3.40 3.07
N ARG A 20 5.44 4.67 2.93
CA ARG A 20 4.15 5.04 2.32
C ARG A 20 4.11 4.71 0.84
N LEU A 21 5.24 4.88 0.15
CA LEU A 21 5.39 4.52 -1.26
C LEU A 21 5.27 3.00 -1.41
N PHE A 22 5.92 2.23 -0.52
CA PHE A 22 5.77 0.78 -0.49
C PHE A 22 4.31 0.36 -0.27
N LEU A 23 3.62 0.93 0.73
CA LEU A 23 2.23 0.59 1.03
C LEU A 23 1.28 0.89 -0.15
N ARG A 24 1.50 2.01 -0.83
CA ARG A 24 0.75 2.38 -2.03
C ARG A 24 0.97 1.34 -3.13
N ASP A 25 2.23 1.04 -3.45
CA ASP A 25 2.56 0.15 -4.56
C ASP A 25 2.15 -1.30 -4.25
N ALA A 26 2.24 -1.73 -2.98
CA ALA A 26 1.73 -3.03 -2.52
C ALA A 26 0.21 -3.15 -2.66
N PHE A 27 -0.52 -2.08 -2.34
CA PHE A 27 -1.97 -2.02 -2.55
C PHE A 27 -2.33 -2.11 -4.03
N GLU A 28 -1.68 -1.33 -4.89
CA GLU A 28 -1.93 -1.36 -6.34
C GLU A 28 -1.58 -2.72 -6.94
N PHE A 29 -0.45 -3.33 -6.56
CA PHE A 29 -0.09 -4.68 -6.97
C PHE A 29 -1.18 -5.70 -6.60
N LYS A 30 -1.68 -5.66 -5.36
CA LYS A 30 -2.75 -6.55 -4.91
C LYS A 30 -4.08 -6.30 -5.61
N LYS A 31 -4.41 -5.06 -5.91
CA LYS A 31 -5.61 -4.68 -6.68
C LYS A 31 -5.55 -5.11 -8.14
N MET A 32 -4.34 -5.21 -8.70
CA MET A 32 -4.13 -5.79 -10.03
C MET A 32 -4.27 -7.32 -10.00
N GLU A 33 -3.75 -8.01 -8.98
CA GLU A 33 -3.93 -9.47 -8.81
C GLU A 33 -5.39 -9.85 -8.51
N GLU A 34 -6.04 -9.08 -7.63
CA GLU A 34 -7.40 -9.28 -7.15
C GLU A 34 -8.24 -8.04 -7.50
N GLY A 35 -9.02 -8.11 -8.57
CA GLY A 35 -9.79 -6.95 -9.06
C GLY A 35 -10.78 -6.35 -8.04
N ASP A 36 -11.16 -7.09 -7.00
CA ASP A 36 -12.01 -6.64 -5.89
C ASP A 36 -11.22 -6.27 -4.61
N TYR A 37 -9.91 -6.10 -4.71
CA TYR A 37 -9.07 -5.68 -3.59
C TYR A 37 -9.42 -4.25 -3.18
N SER A 38 -9.60 -4.06 -1.87
CA SER A 38 -10.00 -2.79 -1.28
C SER A 38 -9.14 -2.45 -0.07
N TYR A 39 -9.11 -1.17 0.31
CA TYR A 39 -8.42 -0.73 1.52
C TYR A 39 -8.92 -1.46 2.78
N ARG A 40 -10.20 -1.88 2.80
CA ARG A 40 -10.74 -2.73 3.86
C ARG A 40 -10.06 -4.10 3.91
N LYS A 41 -9.93 -4.78 2.77
CA LYS A 41 -9.22 -6.07 2.70
C LYS A 41 -7.74 -5.89 3.07
N PHE A 42 -7.13 -4.80 2.63
CA PHE A 42 -5.73 -4.49 2.94
C PHE A 42 -5.50 -4.29 4.44
N ALA A 43 -6.35 -3.50 5.10
CA ALA A 43 -6.30 -3.30 6.54
C ALA A 43 -6.55 -4.60 7.31
N ALA A 44 -7.54 -5.39 6.89
CA ALA A 44 -7.83 -6.69 7.50
C ALA A 44 -6.65 -7.67 7.39
N ALA A 45 -5.99 -7.73 6.23
CA ALA A 45 -4.79 -8.55 6.02
C ALA A 45 -3.61 -8.14 6.92
N ALA A 46 -3.56 -6.87 7.33
CA ALA A 46 -2.57 -6.35 8.28
C ALA A 46 -3.01 -6.45 9.76
N GLY A 47 -4.15 -7.09 10.06
CA GLY A 47 -4.70 -7.18 11.41
C GLY A 47 -5.23 -5.85 11.96
N ILE A 48 -5.52 -4.88 11.08
CA ILE A 48 -5.97 -3.54 11.45
C ILE A 48 -7.50 -3.47 11.39
N ALA A 49 -8.12 -3.13 12.53
CA ALA A 49 -9.58 -3.04 12.63
C ALA A 49 -10.19 -1.89 11.81
N ASN A 50 -9.48 -0.77 11.66
CA ASN A 50 -9.98 0.40 10.93
C ASN A 50 -9.70 0.25 9.41
N PRO A 51 -10.74 0.12 8.54
CA PRO A 51 -10.57 -0.04 7.10
C PRO A 51 -9.86 1.10 6.39
N GLY A 52 -9.98 2.33 6.90
CA GLY A 52 -9.38 3.53 6.32
C GLY A 52 -7.94 3.77 6.79
N TYR A 53 -7.44 2.99 7.77
CA TYR A 53 -6.15 3.25 8.41
C TYR A 53 -5.01 3.33 7.40
N LEU A 54 -4.87 2.32 6.54
CA LEU A 54 -3.75 2.26 5.58
C LEU A 54 -3.89 3.32 4.50
N LEU A 55 -5.11 3.69 4.11
CA LEU A 55 -5.34 4.81 3.19
C LEU A 55 -4.84 6.11 3.82
N ASP A 56 -5.23 6.41 5.07
CA ASP A 56 -4.81 7.62 5.77
C ASP A 56 -3.28 7.68 5.93
N VAL A 57 -2.63 6.53 6.13
CA VAL A 57 -1.16 6.43 6.16
C VAL A 57 -0.56 6.78 4.80
N ILE A 58 -1.07 6.17 3.72
CA ILE A 58 -0.58 6.36 2.34
C ILE A 58 -0.71 7.84 1.92
N ILE A 59 -1.84 8.49 2.22
CA ILE A 59 -2.07 9.90 1.87
C ILE A 59 -1.46 10.89 2.87
N GLY A 60 -0.75 10.41 3.89
CA GLY A 60 -0.04 11.25 4.86
C GLY A 60 -0.91 11.92 5.92
N LYS A 61 -2.19 11.53 6.06
CA LYS A 61 -3.07 12.01 7.15
C LYS A 61 -2.67 11.46 8.51
N ARG A 62 -1.93 10.35 8.55
CA ARG A 62 -1.42 9.73 9.79
C ARG A 62 -0.09 9.00 9.59
N THR A 63 0.56 8.62 10.69
CA THR A 63 1.77 7.78 10.72
C THR A 63 1.47 6.36 11.19
N LEU A 64 2.39 5.43 10.87
CA LEU A 64 2.42 4.08 11.47
C LEU A 64 2.92 4.20 12.91
N SER A 65 1.99 4.21 13.87
CA SER A 65 2.23 4.44 15.30
C SER A 65 3.21 5.60 15.60
N ARG A 66 3.67 5.68 16.85
CA ARG A 66 4.68 6.63 17.33
C ARG A 66 5.99 5.88 17.56
#